data_AF-A0A7C9R3Y9-F1
#
_entry.id   AF-A0A7C9R3Y9-F1
#
_cell.length_a   1.000
_cell.length_b   1.000
_cell.length_c   1.000
_cell.angle_alpha   90.00
_cell.angle_beta   90.00
_cell.angle_gamma   90.00
#
_symmetry.space_group_name_H-M   'P 1'
#
loop_
_entity.id
_entity.type
_entity.pdbx_description
1 polymer ?
#
loop_
_entity_poly.entity_id
_entity_poly.type
_entity_poly.pdbx_seq_one_letter_code
_entity_poly.pdbx_strand_id
1 'polypeptide(L)'
;MAELSANSSAAEIIAHLRSIGSEENRRGMLRYGIKIDRALGISHGVQRQIARQIKRNHERAFELWESGIMEAQFIASVTADPKRFTAENARRWAASFDSWDIVDGVSDLFVDTDCWRELIEEFAADDREFVRRTAFAMMAWSVVHRKKEPDATFLDFLRLVEAHATDSRNFVKKAVNWALRSMGKRSFALHGPVLVMAEKLAASPDKTTRWIGKDAVKELTGPKTLEHLQRKADAK
;
A
#
# COMPACT_ATOMS: atom_id res chain seq x y z
N MET A 1 12.47 -30.21 -7.58
CA MET A 1 13.07 -28.86 -7.50
C MET A 1 13.69 -28.72 -6.13
N ALA A 2 14.86 -28.09 -6.01
CA ALA A 2 15.46 -27.82 -4.71
C ALA A 2 14.50 -26.98 -3.86
N GLU A 3 14.40 -27.31 -2.58
CA GLU A 3 13.59 -26.55 -1.64
C GLU A 3 14.24 -25.18 -1.41
N LEU A 4 13.45 -24.11 -1.51
CA LEU A 4 13.97 -22.76 -1.28
C LEU A 4 14.46 -22.64 0.17
N SER A 5 15.51 -21.86 0.37
CA SER A 5 16.08 -21.65 1.70
C SER A 5 16.60 -20.23 1.85
N ALA A 6 17.10 -19.90 3.04
CA ALA A 6 17.74 -18.62 3.29
C ALA A 6 18.93 -18.34 2.37
N ASN A 7 19.58 -19.39 1.86
CA ASN A 7 20.75 -19.32 0.99
C ASN A 7 20.41 -19.35 -0.50
N SER A 8 19.12 -19.50 -0.87
CA SER A 8 18.72 -19.47 -2.27
C SER A 8 19.03 -18.11 -2.89
N SER A 9 19.65 -18.16 -4.07
CA SER A 9 19.93 -17.01 -4.93
C SER A 9 18.65 -16.44 -5.54
N ALA A 10 18.69 -15.20 -6.06
CA ALA A 10 17.58 -14.64 -6.81
C ALA A 10 17.21 -15.49 -8.03
N ALA A 11 18.21 -16.04 -8.73
CA ALA A 11 18.00 -16.89 -9.90
C ALA A 11 17.22 -18.17 -9.56
N GLU A 12 17.56 -18.86 -8.46
CA GLU A 12 16.84 -20.05 -8.00
C GLU A 12 15.40 -19.73 -7.60
N ILE A 13 15.18 -18.59 -6.94
CA ILE A 13 13.84 -18.12 -6.56
C ILE A 13 13.03 -17.81 -7.83
N ILE A 14 13.59 -17.10 -8.79
CA ILE A 14 12.92 -16.77 -10.06
C ILE A 14 12.57 -18.04 -10.83
N ALA A 15 13.48 -19.01 -10.89
CA ALA A 15 13.21 -20.30 -11.51
C ALA A 15 12.05 -21.03 -10.81
N HIS A 16 12.03 -21.01 -9.48
CA HIS A 16 10.92 -21.56 -8.70
C HIS A 16 9.60 -20.84 -8.98
N LEU A 17 9.58 -19.50 -8.97
CA LEU A 17 8.37 -18.72 -9.28
C LEU A 17 7.81 -19.07 -10.65
N ARG A 18 8.66 -19.15 -11.68
CA ARG A 18 8.24 -19.54 -13.04
C ARG A 18 7.62 -20.94 -13.08
N SER A 19 8.14 -21.87 -12.28
CA SER A 19 7.65 -23.25 -12.25
C SER A 19 6.27 -23.41 -11.59
N ILE A 20 5.89 -22.48 -10.70
CA ILE A 20 4.62 -22.52 -9.95
C ILE A 20 3.60 -21.49 -10.46
N GLY A 21 3.93 -20.76 -11.53
CA GLY A 21 3.02 -19.80 -12.15
C GLY A 21 1.73 -20.45 -12.65
N SER A 22 0.65 -19.67 -12.69
CA SER A 22 -0.66 -20.10 -13.17
C SER A 22 -1.20 -19.09 -14.19
N GLU A 23 -1.31 -19.53 -15.45
CA GLU A 23 -1.87 -18.70 -16.53
C GLU A 23 -3.34 -18.37 -16.28
N GLU A 24 -4.11 -19.29 -15.67
CA GLU A 24 -5.51 -19.03 -15.29
C GLU A 24 -5.60 -17.87 -14.29
N ASN A 25 -4.81 -17.93 -13.20
CA ASN A 25 -4.77 -16.86 -12.20
C ASN A 25 -4.29 -15.56 -12.83
N ARG A 26 -3.23 -15.62 -13.62
CA ARG A 26 -2.66 -14.48 -14.34
C ARG A 26 -3.72 -13.81 -15.22
N ARG A 27 -4.53 -14.56 -15.97
CA ARG A 27 -5.65 -14.01 -16.75
C ARG A 27 -6.75 -13.42 -15.86
N GLY A 28 -7.03 -14.06 -14.74
CA GLY A 28 -7.98 -13.56 -13.74
C GLY A 28 -7.66 -12.16 -13.21
N MET A 29 -6.38 -11.79 -13.18
CA MET A 29 -5.91 -10.47 -12.72
C MET A 29 -6.42 -9.30 -13.59
N LEU A 30 -6.66 -9.54 -14.89
CA LEU A 30 -7.19 -8.52 -15.81
C LEU A 30 -8.55 -7.98 -15.36
N ARG A 31 -9.36 -8.82 -14.70
CA ARG A 31 -10.68 -8.41 -14.15
C ARG A 31 -10.55 -7.32 -13.09
N TYR A 32 -9.39 -7.20 -12.47
CA TYR A 32 -9.08 -6.18 -11.47
C TYR A 32 -8.28 -5.00 -12.04
N GLY A 33 -8.06 -4.97 -13.36
CA GLY A 33 -7.28 -3.91 -14.02
C GLY A 33 -5.79 -3.96 -13.71
N ILE A 34 -5.25 -5.14 -13.36
CA ILE A 34 -3.81 -5.34 -13.15
C ILE A 34 -3.16 -5.71 -14.49
N LYS A 35 -2.01 -5.11 -14.80
CA LYS A 35 -1.21 -5.49 -15.98
C LYS A 35 -0.54 -6.84 -15.76
N ILE A 36 -0.57 -7.69 -16.77
CA ILE A 36 -0.15 -9.10 -16.62
C ILE A 36 1.12 -9.44 -17.39
N ASP A 37 1.71 -8.48 -18.10
CA ASP A 37 2.90 -8.68 -18.94
C ASP A 37 4.08 -9.25 -18.14
N ARG A 38 4.16 -8.86 -16.86
CA ARG A 38 5.23 -9.24 -15.92
C ARG A 38 4.77 -10.19 -14.81
N ALA A 39 3.51 -10.60 -14.83
CA ALA A 39 2.90 -11.42 -13.77
C ALA A 39 2.97 -12.92 -14.10
N LEU A 40 3.14 -13.75 -13.07
CA LEU A 40 3.13 -15.21 -13.14
C LEU A 40 1.82 -15.82 -12.63
N GLY A 41 0.92 -15.04 -12.00
CA GLY A 41 -0.35 -15.52 -11.47
C GLY A 41 -0.23 -16.23 -10.13
N ILE A 42 0.76 -15.87 -9.31
CA ILE A 42 0.99 -16.49 -7.99
C ILE A 42 0.29 -15.63 -6.93
N SER A 43 -0.44 -16.25 -6.00
CA SER A 43 -1.16 -15.49 -4.96
C SER A 43 -0.21 -14.82 -3.96
N HIS A 44 -0.59 -13.66 -3.41
CA HIS A 44 0.15 -13.01 -2.31
C HIS A 44 0.36 -13.92 -1.09
N GLY A 45 -0.52 -14.91 -0.86
CA GLY A 45 -0.34 -15.90 0.21
C GLY A 45 0.92 -16.74 0.02
N VAL A 46 1.09 -17.29 -1.18
CA VAL A 46 2.27 -18.09 -1.57
C VAL A 46 3.53 -17.21 -1.61
N GLN A 47 3.43 -16.00 -2.15
CA GLN A 47 4.57 -15.07 -2.19
C GLN A 47 5.09 -14.75 -0.78
N ARG A 48 4.19 -14.50 0.19
CA ARG A 48 4.58 -14.29 1.60
C ARG A 48 5.17 -15.54 2.24
N GLN A 49 4.71 -16.74 1.88
CA GLN A 49 5.32 -17.99 2.35
C GLN A 49 6.76 -18.12 1.85
N ILE A 50 7.00 -17.88 0.56
CA ILE A 50 8.33 -17.87 -0.03
C ILE A 50 9.22 -16.84 0.66
N ALA A 51 8.74 -15.59 0.83
CA ALA A 51 9.49 -14.53 1.50
C ALA A 51 9.90 -14.91 2.94
N ARG A 52 9.04 -15.60 3.69
CA ARG A 52 9.36 -16.12 5.04
C ARG A 52 10.42 -17.22 4.99
N GLN A 53 10.32 -18.12 4.02
CA GLN A 53 11.25 -19.24 3.86
C GLN A 53 12.67 -18.77 3.49
N ILE A 54 12.77 -17.82 2.56
CA ILE A 54 14.08 -17.27 2.12
C ILE A 54 14.64 -16.22 3.09
N LYS A 55 13.82 -15.70 4.02
CA LYS A 55 14.19 -14.66 5.00
C LYS A 55 14.65 -13.34 4.36
N ARG A 56 14.94 -12.36 5.23
CA ARG A 56 15.48 -11.05 4.83
C ARG A 56 16.90 -11.20 4.27
N ASN A 57 17.13 -10.61 3.10
CA ASN A 57 18.43 -10.45 2.47
C ASN A 57 18.31 -9.25 1.52
N HIS A 58 18.97 -8.14 1.87
CA HIS A 58 18.76 -6.86 1.19
C HIS A 58 19.29 -6.91 -0.24
N GLU A 59 20.47 -7.48 -0.45
CA GLU A 59 21.14 -7.60 -1.75
C GLU A 59 20.28 -8.43 -2.72
N ARG A 60 19.82 -9.60 -2.27
CA ARG A 60 18.94 -10.46 -3.05
C ARG A 60 17.59 -9.82 -3.34
N ALA A 61 17.06 -8.99 -2.42
CA ALA A 61 15.82 -8.26 -2.67
C ALA A 61 15.96 -7.34 -3.89
N PHE A 62 17.10 -6.66 -4.05
CA PHE A 62 17.33 -5.82 -5.24
C PHE A 62 17.50 -6.67 -6.50
N GLU A 63 18.18 -7.82 -6.44
CA GLU A 63 18.25 -8.74 -7.59
C GLU A 63 16.87 -9.25 -8.02
N LEU A 64 16.01 -9.61 -7.05
CA LEU A 64 14.62 -9.99 -7.32
C LEU A 64 13.82 -8.84 -7.92
N TRP A 65 14.05 -7.60 -7.46
CA TRP A 65 13.40 -6.41 -7.98
C TRP A 65 13.73 -6.16 -9.45
N GLU A 66 15.02 -6.23 -9.79
CA GLU A 66 15.55 -5.97 -11.14
C GLU A 66 15.13 -7.05 -12.15
N SER A 67 14.65 -8.22 -11.70
CA SER A 67 14.05 -9.21 -12.59
C SER A 67 12.82 -8.72 -13.34
N GLY A 68 12.16 -7.68 -12.82
CA GLY A 68 10.94 -7.11 -13.36
C GLY A 68 9.69 -7.97 -13.19
N ILE A 69 9.82 -9.20 -12.67
CA ILE A 69 8.69 -10.11 -12.42
C ILE A 69 7.89 -9.60 -11.22
N MET A 70 6.59 -9.40 -11.40
CA MET A 70 5.72 -8.75 -10.42
C MET A 70 5.76 -9.45 -9.04
N GLU A 71 5.68 -10.77 -9.02
CA GLU A 71 5.73 -11.55 -7.77
C GLU A 71 7.13 -11.58 -7.14
N ALA A 72 8.19 -11.49 -7.94
CA ALA A 72 9.55 -11.33 -7.42
C ALA A 72 9.73 -9.93 -6.81
N GLN A 73 9.14 -8.88 -7.40
CA GLN A 73 9.16 -7.52 -6.87
C GLN A 73 8.40 -7.39 -5.55
N PHE A 74 7.28 -8.10 -5.38
CA PHE A 74 6.61 -8.20 -4.08
C PHE A 74 7.47 -8.95 -3.05
N ILE A 75 8.08 -10.09 -3.42
CA ILE A 75 8.97 -10.82 -2.50
C ILE A 75 10.18 -9.96 -2.11
N ALA A 76 10.69 -9.16 -3.05
CA ALA A 76 11.74 -8.18 -2.79
C ALA A 76 11.33 -7.18 -1.72
N SER A 77 10.13 -6.59 -1.79
CA SER A 77 9.69 -5.60 -0.79
C SER A 77 9.62 -6.20 0.62
N VAL A 78 9.15 -7.44 0.73
CA VAL A 78 9.05 -8.15 2.01
C VAL A 78 10.44 -8.56 2.57
N THR A 79 11.42 -8.79 1.70
CA THR A 79 12.74 -9.32 2.09
C THR A 79 13.86 -8.27 2.11
N ALA A 80 13.58 -7.04 1.68
CA ALA A 80 14.46 -5.90 1.85
C ALA A 80 14.65 -5.56 3.34
N ASP A 81 15.83 -5.02 3.68
CA ASP A 81 16.07 -4.39 4.97
C ASP A 81 15.65 -2.91 4.94
N PRO A 82 14.58 -2.50 5.67
CA PRO A 82 14.11 -1.11 5.69
C PRO A 82 15.15 -0.14 6.25
N LYS A 83 16.06 -0.60 7.13
CA LYS A 83 17.13 0.27 7.69
C LYS A 83 18.19 0.64 6.67
N ARG A 84 18.29 -0.16 5.59
CA ARG A 84 19.21 0.04 4.48
C ARG A 84 18.50 0.60 3.25
N PHE A 85 17.17 0.72 3.29
CA PHE A 85 16.36 1.17 2.17
C PHE A 85 16.24 2.69 2.17
N THR A 86 16.88 3.36 1.22
CA THR A 86 16.95 4.82 1.15
C THR A 86 15.72 5.44 0.48
N ALA A 87 15.52 6.75 0.67
CA ALA A 87 14.52 7.51 -0.08
C ALA A 87 14.73 7.40 -1.61
N GLU A 88 15.98 7.39 -2.06
CA GLU A 88 16.32 7.21 -3.48
C GLU A 88 15.86 5.85 -4.02
N ASN A 89 16.03 4.78 -3.23
CA ASN A 89 15.51 3.46 -3.58
C ASN A 89 13.99 3.48 -3.69
N ALA A 90 13.29 4.13 -2.75
CA ALA A 90 11.83 4.29 -2.80
C ALA A 90 11.38 5.03 -4.06
N ARG A 91 12.04 6.15 -4.40
CA ARG A 91 11.77 6.93 -5.62
C ARG A 91 11.98 6.10 -6.89
N ARG A 92 13.09 5.36 -6.97
CA ARG A 92 13.40 4.48 -8.10
C ARG A 92 12.35 3.39 -8.26
N TRP A 93 11.95 2.74 -7.18
CA TRP A 93 10.93 1.70 -7.21
C TRP A 93 9.57 2.28 -7.58
N ALA A 94 9.18 3.41 -6.98
CA ALA A 94 7.91 4.08 -7.25
C ALA A 94 7.77 4.55 -8.70
N ALA A 95 8.86 5.05 -9.30
CA ALA A 95 8.90 5.44 -10.70
C ALA A 95 8.63 4.29 -11.68
N SER A 96 8.82 3.03 -11.25
CA SER A 96 8.59 1.84 -12.07
C SER A 96 7.19 1.22 -11.91
N PHE A 97 6.36 1.73 -11.00
CA PHE A 97 5.02 1.18 -10.76
C PHE A 97 4.09 1.40 -11.96
N ASP A 98 3.42 0.33 -12.37
CA ASP A 98 2.54 0.29 -13.55
C ASP A 98 1.16 -0.34 -13.26
N SER A 99 0.88 -0.70 -12.01
CA SER A 99 -0.39 -1.25 -11.55
C SER A 99 -0.64 -0.91 -10.08
N TRP A 100 -1.90 -0.96 -9.65
CA TRP A 100 -2.26 -0.71 -8.26
C TRP A 100 -1.80 -1.83 -7.31
N ASP A 101 -1.62 -3.05 -7.81
CA ASP A 101 -1.24 -4.22 -7.02
C ASP A 101 0.20 -4.11 -6.50
N ILE A 102 1.15 -3.75 -7.39
CA ILE A 102 2.55 -3.53 -7.00
C ILE A 102 2.68 -2.32 -6.07
N VAL A 103 1.89 -1.25 -6.29
CA VAL A 103 1.86 -0.09 -5.39
C VAL A 103 1.48 -0.54 -3.98
N ASP A 104 0.34 -1.22 -3.85
CA ASP A 104 -0.20 -1.58 -2.54
C ASP A 104 0.67 -2.62 -1.83
N GLY A 105 1.29 -3.54 -2.58
CA GLY A 105 2.16 -4.60 -2.05
C GLY A 105 3.57 -4.17 -1.66
N VAL A 106 4.03 -2.99 -2.10
CA VAL A 106 5.39 -2.48 -1.82
C VAL A 106 5.39 -1.27 -0.89
N SER A 107 4.29 -0.53 -0.82
CA SER A 107 4.21 0.73 -0.05
C SER A 107 4.45 0.55 1.46
N ASP A 108 4.25 -0.64 2.02
CA ASP A 108 4.50 -0.93 3.43
C ASP A 108 6.00 -0.89 3.78
N LEU A 109 6.88 -1.34 2.89
CA LEU A 109 8.33 -1.19 3.02
C LEU A 109 8.72 0.28 3.11
N PHE A 110 8.12 1.15 2.29
CA PHE A 110 8.43 2.58 2.31
C PHE A 110 8.02 3.21 3.64
N VAL A 111 6.90 2.76 4.20
CA VAL A 111 6.42 3.18 5.52
C VAL A 111 7.39 2.78 6.62
N ASP A 112 8.12 1.67 6.49
CA ASP A 112 9.08 1.20 7.49
C ASP A 112 10.43 1.96 7.48
N THR A 113 10.68 2.82 6.48
CA THR A 113 11.87 3.70 6.40
C THR A 113 11.74 4.94 7.28
N ASP A 114 12.86 5.58 7.66
CA ASP A 114 12.82 6.82 8.47
C ASP A 114 12.28 8.04 7.68
N CYS A 115 12.45 8.06 6.36
CA CYS A 115 12.01 9.12 5.45
C CYS A 115 10.53 9.01 5.02
N TRP A 116 9.76 8.08 5.58
CA TRP A 116 8.41 7.76 5.11
C TRP A 116 7.44 8.95 5.02
N ARG A 117 7.55 9.94 5.92
CA ARG A 117 6.71 11.15 5.89
C ARG A 117 7.05 12.06 4.71
N GLU A 118 8.35 12.26 4.44
CA GLU A 118 8.82 13.04 3.29
C GLU A 118 8.34 12.40 1.98
N LEU A 119 8.46 11.07 1.88
CA LEU A 119 8.00 10.32 0.72
C LEU A 119 6.49 10.46 0.48
N ILE A 120 5.66 10.52 1.53
CA ILE A 120 4.21 10.75 1.37
C ILE A 120 3.94 12.12 0.73
N GLU A 121 4.61 13.19 1.19
CA GLU A 121 4.44 14.53 0.63
C GLU A 121 4.88 14.58 -0.84
N GLU A 122 6.07 14.05 -1.12
CA GLU A 122 6.65 14.03 -2.46
C GLU A 122 5.77 13.25 -3.44
N PHE A 123 5.36 12.04 -3.06
CA PHE A 123 4.56 11.20 -3.92
C PHE A 123 3.15 11.74 -4.11
N ALA A 124 2.56 12.42 -3.13
CA ALA A 124 1.25 13.04 -3.29
C ALA A 124 1.29 14.16 -4.35
N ALA A 125 2.36 14.95 -4.35
CA ALA A 125 2.58 16.04 -5.31
C ALA A 125 2.88 15.55 -6.74
N ASP A 126 3.31 14.31 -6.92
CA ASP A 126 3.62 13.74 -8.24
C ASP A 126 2.35 13.53 -9.08
N ASP A 127 2.40 13.87 -10.37
CA ASP A 127 1.29 13.72 -11.31
C ASP A 127 1.14 12.32 -11.88
N ARG A 128 2.15 11.45 -11.79
CA ARG A 128 2.07 10.06 -12.27
C ARG A 128 1.11 9.28 -11.39
N GLU A 129 0.15 8.60 -12.02
CA GLU A 129 -0.98 7.95 -11.33
C GLU A 129 -0.55 7.01 -10.20
N PHE A 130 0.40 6.12 -10.48
CA PHE A 130 0.83 5.11 -9.51
C PHE A 130 1.77 5.67 -8.44
N VAL A 131 2.57 6.70 -8.75
CA VAL A 131 3.36 7.41 -7.74
C VAL A 131 2.42 8.13 -6.77
N ARG A 132 1.42 8.85 -7.27
CA ARG A 132 0.40 9.46 -6.42
C ARG A 132 -0.36 8.44 -5.58
N ARG A 133 -0.73 7.30 -6.17
CA ARG A 133 -1.36 6.20 -5.43
C ARG A 133 -0.48 5.74 -4.28
N THR A 134 0.85 5.64 -4.46
CA THR A 134 1.80 5.25 -3.42
C THR A 134 1.67 6.13 -2.18
N ALA A 135 1.55 7.45 -2.31
CA ALA A 135 1.38 8.32 -1.15
C ALA A 135 0.19 7.92 -0.26
N PHE A 136 -0.98 7.69 -0.87
CA PHE A 136 -2.19 7.33 -0.14
C PHE A 136 -2.18 5.87 0.35
N ALA A 137 -1.54 4.96 -0.38
CA ALA A 137 -1.30 3.61 0.11
C ALA A 137 -0.36 3.63 1.33
N MET A 138 0.70 4.44 1.31
CA MET A 138 1.60 4.66 2.45
C MET A 138 0.85 5.25 3.65
N MET A 139 -0.05 6.21 3.46
CA MET A 139 -0.91 6.70 4.55
C MET A 139 -1.73 5.56 5.18
N ALA A 140 -2.38 4.73 4.36
CA ALA A 140 -3.14 3.59 4.86
C ALA A 140 -2.28 2.57 5.62
N TRP A 141 -1.10 2.24 5.10
CA TRP A 141 -0.15 1.32 5.75
C TRP A 141 0.48 1.89 7.02
N SER A 142 0.75 3.19 7.05
CA SER A 142 1.30 3.87 8.23
C SER A 142 0.40 3.76 9.46
N VAL A 143 -0.93 3.72 9.28
CA VAL A 143 -1.88 3.47 10.37
C VAL A 143 -1.64 2.11 11.05
N VAL A 144 -1.23 1.10 10.28
CA VAL A 144 -1.01 -0.27 10.74
C VAL A 144 0.41 -0.45 11.32
N HIS A 145 1.43 0.09 10.66
CA HIS A 145 2.84 -0.13 10.98
C HIS A 145 3.34 0.85 12.05
N ARG A 146 2.94 2.12 11.97
CA ARG A 146 3.42 3.19 12.87
C ARG A 146 2.52 3.32 14.11
N LYS A 147 2.38 2.23 14.88
CA LYS A 147 1.47 2.16 16.05
C LYS A 147 1.80 3.16 17.17
N LYS A 148 3.05 3.59 17.28
CA LYS A 148 3.54 4.55 18.28
C LYS A 148 3.55 6.00 17.79
N GLU A 149 3.31 6.23 16.50
CA GLU A 149 3.32 7.56 15.92
C GLU A 149 2.12 8.37 16.45
N PRO A 150 2.29 9.63 16.87
CA PRO A 150 1.20 10.45 17.38
C PRO A 150 0.05 10.56 16.39
N ASP A 151 -1.19 10.64 16.89
CA ASP A 151 -2.36 10.87 16.05
C ASP A 151 -2.26 12.20 15.28
N ALA A 152 -1.60 13.22 15.85
CA ALA A 152 -1.36 14.51 15.19
C ALA A 152 -0.68 14.37 13.81
N THR A 153 0.28 13.46 13.67
CA THR A 153 0.96 13.19 12.39
C THR A 153 -0.02 12.77 11.28
N PHE A 154 -1.06 12.01 11.63
CA PHE A 154 -2.05 11.54 10.64
C PHE A 154 -3.11 12.62 10.36
N LEU A 155 -3.40 13.48 11.34
CA LEU A 155 -4.25 14.65 11.12
C LEU A 155 -3.63 15.58 10.07
N ASP A 156 -2.31 15.75 10.09
CA ASP A 156 -1.61 16.56 9.10
C ASP A 156 -1.81 16.03 7.67
N PHE A 157 -1.98 14.71 7.47
CA PHE A 157 -2.24 14.13 6.16
C PHE A 157 -3.66 14.39 5.63
N LEU A 158 -4.60 14.85 6.46
CA LEU A 158 -5.95 15.20 5.99
C LEU A 158 -5.93 16.32 4.94
N ARG A 159 -4.95 17.23 5.01
CA ARG A 159 -4.78 18.28 3.98
C ARG A 159 -4.46 17.68 2.61
N LEU A 160 -3.67 16.60 2.55
CA LEU A 160 -3.34 15.91 1.31
C LEU A 160 -4.54 15.14 0.77
N VAL A 161 -5.32 14.52 1.66
CA VAL A 161 -6.59 13.88 1.27
C VAL A 161 -7.53 14.91 0.63
N GLU A 162 -7.70 16.07 1.25
CA GLU A 162 -8.55 17.12 0.70
C GLU A 162 -8.01 17.66 -0.64
N ALA A 163 -6.72 17.99 -0.70
CA ALA A 163 -6.08 18.54 -1.90
C ALA A 163 -6.21 17.63 -3.13
N HIS A 164 -6.24 16.32 -2.94
CA HIS A 164 -6.31 15.34 -4.04
C HIS A 164 -7.68 14.63 -4.15
N ALA A 165 -8.69 15.05 -3.39
CA ALA A 165 -10.02 14.42 -3.42
C ALA A 165 -10.77 14.63 -4.76
N THR A 166 -10.31 15.53 -5.62
CA THR A 166 -10.87 15.78 -6.95
C THR A 166 -10.23 14.94 -8.06
N ASP A 167 -9.16 14.17 -7.75
CA ASP A 167 -8.47 13.34 -8.73
C ASP A 167 -9.36 12.18 -9.19
N SER A 168 -9.94 12.33 -10.38
CA SER A 168 -10.93 11.39 -10.91
C SER A 168 -10.37 10.04 -11.36
N ARG A 169 -9.04 9.88 -11.40
CA ARG A 169 -8.39 8.63 -11.79
C ARG A 169 -8.74 7.52 -10.82
N ASN A 170 -9.21 6.39 -11.34
CA ASN A 170 -9.84 5.35 -10.55
C ASN A 170 -8.92 4.80 -9.45
N PHE A 171 -7.64 4.61 -9.74
CA PHE A 171 -6.70 4.08 -8.76
C PHE A 171 -6.27 5.13 -7.74
N VAL A 172 -6.25 6.42 -8.08
CA VAL A 172 -5.96 7.47 -7.10
C VAL A 172 -7.14 7.67 -6.16
N LYS A 173 -8.36 7.92 -6.66
CA LYS A 173 -9.54 8.16 -5.80
C LYS A 173 -9.80 7.01 -4.82
N LYS A 174 -9.55 5.76 -5.24
CA LYS A 174 -9.69 4.58 -4.37
C LYS A 174 -8.64 4.57 -3.26
N ALA A 175 -7.40 4.99 -3.55
CA ALA A 175 -6.36 5.07 -2.53
C ALA A 175 -6.61 6.24 -1.56
N VAL A 176 -7.06 7.40 -2.05
CA VAL A 176 -7.49 8.54 -1.22
C VAL A 176 -8.59 8.12 -0.24
N ASN A 177 -9.64 7.46 -0.73
CA ASN A 177 -10.70 6.90 0.11
C ASN A 177 -10.17 5.84 1.10
N TRP A 178 -9.27 4.96 0.67
CA TRP A 178 -8.68 3.95 1.55
C TRP A 178 -7.84 4.56 2.67
N ALA A 179 -7.02 5.58 2.37
CA ALA A 179 -6.25 6.34 3.36
C ALA A 179 -7.18 7.00 4.39
N LEU A 180 -8.20 7.72 3.93
CA LEU A 180 -9.16 8.42 4.78
C LEU A 180 -9.87 7.44 5.74
N ARG A 181 -10.40 6.32 5.21
CA ARG A 181 -11.06 5.29 6.03
C ARG A 181 -10.09 4.64 7.01
N SER A 182 -8.85 4.39 6.61
CA SER A 182 -7.84 3.77 7.49
C SER A 182 -7.51 4.66 8.68
N MET A 183 -7.29 5.96 8.45
CA MET A 183 -7.03 6.93 9.52
C MET A 183 -8.21 7.04 10.50
N GLY A 184 -9.44 7.10 9.99
CA GLY A 184 -10.64 7.21 10.84
C GLY A 184 -10.97 5.98 11.67
N LYS A 185 -10.36 4.83 11.36
CA LYS A 185 -10.47 3.57 12.14
C LYS A 185 -9.32 3.38 13.15
N ARG A 186 -8.36 4.29 13.21
CA ARG A 186 -7.15 4.14 14.02
C ARG A 186 -7.42 4.35 15.51
N SER A 187 -8.06 5.45 15.88
CA SER A 187 -8.33 5.87 17.27
C SER A 187 -9.52 6.83 17.29
N PHE A 188 -10.15 7.04 18.45
CA PHE A 188 -11.20 8.05 18.58
C PHE A 188 -10.71 9.48 18.33
N ALA A 189 -9.47 9.79 18.72
CA ALA A 189 -8.87 11.12 18.48
C ALA A 189 -8.73 11.43 16.98
N LEU A 190 -8.51 10.42 16.14
CA LEU A 190 -8.54 10.56 14.68
C LEU A 190 -9.94 10.44 14.09
N HIS A 191 -10.79 9.58 14.69
CA HIS A 191 -12.12 9.29 14.17
C HIS A 191 -12.96 10.55 13.96
N GLY A 192 -13.05 11.42 14.97
CA GLY A 192 -13.85 12.64 14.90
C GLY A 192 -13.42 13.57 13.75
N PRO A 193 -12.17 14.06 13.73
CA PRO A 193 -11.67 14.92 12.65
C PRO A 193 -11.77 14.28 11.25
N VAL A 194 -11.50 12.98 11.14
CA VAL A 194 -11.62 12.24 9.88
C VAL A 194 -13.08 12.17 9.41
N LEU A 195 -14.03 11.93 10.33
CA LEU A 195 -15.45 11.88 10.01
C LEU A 195 -15.94 13.26 9.53
N VAL A 196 -15.55 14.34 10.19
CA VAL A 196 -15.85 15.72 9.76
C VAL A 196 -15.32 15.98 8.35
N MET A 197 -14.07 15.56 8.06
CA MET A 197 -13.53 15.63 6.70
C MET A 197 -14.38 14.81 5.72
N ALA A 198 -14.71 13.57 6.05
CA ALA A 198 -15.51 12.70 5.19
C ALA A 198 -16.91 13.30 4.88
N GLU A 199 -17.56 13.91 5.86
CA GLU A 199 -18.85 14.62 5.70
C GLU A 199 -18.72 15.84 4.80
N LYS A 200 -17.66 16.64 4.99
CA LYS A 200 -17.33 17.77 4.10
C LYS A 200 -17.15 17.30 2.65
N LEU A 201 -16.37 16.24 2.43
CA LEU A 201 -16.17 15.68 1.08
C LEU A 201 -17.50 15.14 0.52
N ALA A 202 -18.35 14.51 1.35
CA ALA A 202 -19.64 13.96 0.93
C ALA A 202 -20.64 15.03 0.48
N ALA A 203 -20.51 16.27 0.97
CA ALA A 203 -21.31 17.42 0.56
C ALA A 203 -20.81 18.11 -0.72
N SER A 204 -19.63 17.72 -1.25
CA SER A 204 -19.03 18.37 -2.41
C SER A 204 -19.88 18.24 -3.69
N PRO A 205 -19.92 19.28 -4.55
CA PRO A 205 -20.51 19.18 -5.88
C PRO A 205 -19.69 18.30 -6.83
N ASP A 206 -18.38 18.12 -6.59
CA ASP A 206 -17.56 17.22 -7.39
C ASP A 206 -17.93 15.75 -7.15
N LYS A 207 -18.09 14.99 -8.23
CA LYS A 207 -18.54 13.58 -8.17
C LYS A 207 -17.52 12.67 -7.51
N THR A 208 -16.22 12.94 -7.69
CA THR A 208 -15.15 12.11 -7.16
C THR A 208 -15.00 12.35 -5.67
N THR A 209 -14.92 13.61 -5.27
CA THR A 209 -14.86 14.04 -3.87
C THR A 209 -16.07 13.53 -3.09
N ARG A 210 -17.27 13.70 -3.65
CA ARG A 210 -18.52 13.20 -3.04
C ARG A 210 -18.52 11.69 -2.88
N TRP A 211 -18.00 10.94 -3.85
CA TRP A 211 -17.91 9.49 -3.76
C TRP A 211 -16.96 9.06 -2.63
N ILE A 212 -15.78 9.69 -2.54
CA ILE A 212 -14.81 9.43 -1.46
C ILE A 212 -15.44 9.67 -0.09
N GLY A 213 -16.08 10.83 0.09
CA GLY A 213 -16.71 11.21 1.34
C GLY A 213 -17.86 10.31 1.74
N LYS A 214 -18.82 10.05 0.83
CA LYS A 214 -19.98 9.19 1.13
C LYS A 214 -19.58 7.77 1.53
N ASP A 215 -18.60 7.19 0.84
CA ASP A 215 -18.11 5.85 1.15
C ASP A 215 -17.39 5.82 2.51
N ALA A 216 -16.56 6.85 2.80
CA ALA A 216 -15.90 6.96 4.10
C ALA A 216 -16.89 7.17 5.25
N VAL A 217 -17.87 8.07 5.11
CA VAL A 217 -18.93 8.26 6.13
C VAL A 217 -19.63 6.94 6.41
N LYS A 218 -20.09 6.23 5.37
CA LYS A 218 -20.78 4.94 5.52
C LYS A 218 -19.99 3.93 6.35
N GLU A 219 -18.69 3.82 6.12
CA GLU A 219 -17.85 2.87 6.86
C GLU A 219 -17.54 3.35 8.28
N LEU A 220 -17.27 4.65 8.46
CA LEU A 220 -16.88 5.23 9.74
C LEU A 220 -18.04 5.28 10.73
N THR A 221 -19.26 5.55 10.27
CA THR A 221 -20.47 5.50 11.11
C THR A 221 -21.04 4.09 11.27
N GLY A 222 -20.40 3.08 10.65
CA GLY A 222 -20.84 1.69 10.72
C GLY A 222 -20.69 1.10 12.13
N PRO A 223 -21.67 0.33 12.66
CA PRO A 223 -21.62 -0.24 14.00
C PRO A 223 -20.33 -1.02 14.29
N LYS A 224 -19.91 -1.87 13.34
CA LYS A 224 -18.68 -2.66 13.46
C LYS A 224 -17.42 -1.80 13.66
N THR A 225 -17.37 -0.63 13.02
CA THR A 225 -16.24 0.30 13.13
C THR A 225 -16.24 0.94 14.51
N LEU A 226 -17.39 1.43 14.98
CA LEU A 226 -17.55 2.04 16.30
C LEU A 226 -17.24 1.03 17.42
N GLU A 227 -17.75 -0.20 17.32
CA GLU A 227 -17.44 -1.30 18.24
C GLU A 227 -15.93 -1.63 18.25
N HIS A 228 -15.27 -1.61 17.09
CA HIS A 228 -13.82 -1.82 17.03
C HIS A 228 -13.04 -0.69 17.72
N LEU A 229 -13.44 0.56 17.50
CA LEU A 229 -12.84 1.72 18.16
C LEU A 229 -13.05 1.70 19.67
N GLN A 230 -14.26 1.34 20.13
CA GLN A 230 -14.56 1.20 21.55
C GLN A 230 -13.67 0.16 22.21
N ARG A 231 -13.59 -1.05 21.64
CA ARG A 231 -12.69 -2.11 22.15
C ARG A 231 -11.23 -1.69 22.24
N LYS A 232 -10.76 -0.85 21.30
CA LYS A 232 -9.38 -0.33 21.35
C LYS A 232 -9.19 0.77 22.39
N ALA A 233 -10.22 1.55 22.67
CA ALA A 233 -10.20 2.56 23.72
C ALA A 233 -10.20 1.91 25.11
N ASP A 234 -11.03 0.88 25.30
CA ASP A 234 -11.14 0.15 26.58
C ASP A 234 -9.86 -0.65 26.93
N ALA A 235 -9.03 -0.96 25.92
CA ALA A 235 -7.78 -1.71 26.09
C ALA A 235 -6.55 -0.82 26.37
N LYS A 236 -6.71 0.50 26.41
CA LYS A 236 -5.65 1.47 26.72
C LYS A 236 -5.74 1.96 28.15
#